data_AF-A0A4Q3UW77-F1
#
_entry.id   AF-A0A4Q3UW77-F1
#
_cell.length_a   1.000
_cell.length_b   1.000
_cell.length_c   1.000
_cell.angle_alpha   90.00
_cell.angle_beta   90.00
_cell.angle_gamma   90.00
#
_symmetry.space_group_name_H-M   'P 1'
#
loop_
_entity.id
_entity.type
_entity.pdbx_description
1 polymer ?
#
loop_
_entity_poly.entity_id
_entity_poly.type
_entity_poly.pdbx_seq_one_letter_code
_entity_poly.pdbx_strand_id
1 'polypeptide(L)'
;MSSNPDTRTYLTKDIFTYVSFALKNQQEEDTTAFREVVLSVKDTAYLNKGYLVLNEVMKNPSNGKFNYKPTDVALVADITVVSKDTVRYSAMPAIEVDDDHLHHVDDTVYAQNLYVRFNGISEDHKIRIGVKESDRLIDFVTVKTFVFPYINLVWLGIVIMCIGLTMSMIQRANMSRTLAVILFSGISIGLFYMFLLANN
;
A
#
# COMPACT_ATOMS: atom_id res chain seq x y z
N MET A 1 -4.89 3.36 -17.58
CA MET A 1 -5.18 2.14 -16.82
C MET A 1 -6.58 2.31 -16.28
N SER A 2 -7.53 1.51 -16.75
CA SER A 2 -8.89 1.54 -16.21
C SER A 2 -8.84 0.90 -14.83
N SER A 3 -9.10 1.68 -13.77
CA SER A 3 -9.32 1.16 -12.43
C SER A 3 -10.59 0.32 -12.47
N ASN A 4 -10.47 -0.98 -12.79
CA ASN A 4 -11.65 -1.85 -12.82
C ASN A 4 -12.01 -2.18 -11.36
N PRO A 5 -13.12 -1.64 -10.83
CA PRO A 5 -13.52 -1.94 -9.47
C PRO A 5 -13.90 -3.41 -9.35
N ASP A 6 -13.58 -4.02 -8.21
CA ASP A 6 -13.94 -5.42 -7.90
C ASP A 6 -14.88 -5.45 -6.70
N THR A 7 -15.88 -6.33 -6.75
CA THR A 7 -16.87 -6.50 -5.68
C THR A 7 -16.79 -7.93 -5.16
N ARG A 8 -16.57 -8.10 -3.86
CA ARG A 8 -16.61 -9.42 -3.21
C ARG A 8 -17.72 -9.49 -2.19
N THR A 9 -18.52 -10.52 -2.31
CA THR A 9 -19.69 -10.77 -1.47
C THR A 9 -19.39 -11.80 -0.40
N TYR A 10 -19.90 -11.53 0.80
CA TYR A 10 -19.83 -12.43 1.93
C TYR A 10 -21.22 -12.54 2.56
N LEU A 11 -21.48 -13.64 3.27
CA LEU A 11 -22.79 -13.91 3.91
C LEU A 11 -23.35 -12.74 4.75
N THR A 12 -22.49 -11.92 5.34
CA THR A 12 -22.88 -10.81 6.22
C THR A 12 -22.57 -9.41 5.67
N LYS A 13 -21.74 -9.31 4.62
CA LYS A 13 -21.23 -8.02 4.13
C LYS A 13 -20.77 -8.13 2.69
N ASP A 14 -20.98 -7.07 1.92
CA ASP A 14 -20.37 -6.91 0.60
C ASP A 14 -19.26 -5.88 0.67
N ILE A 15 -18.17 -6.15 -0.05
CA ILE A 15 -16.97 -5.31 -0.09
C ILE A 15 -16.79 -4.82 -1.52
N PHE A 16 -16.91 -3.52 -1.73
CA PHE A 16 -16.67 -2.86 -3.00
C PHE A 16 -15.34 -2.11 -2.94
N THR A 17 -14.38 -2.45 -3.79
CA THR A 17 -13.07 -1.80 -3.80
C THR A 17 -12.77 -1.18 -5.15
N TYR A 18 -12.28 0.06 -5.13
CA TYR A 18 -11.83 0.74 -6.34
C TYR A 18 -10.60 1.61 -6.06
N VAL A 19 -9.77 1.76 -7.09
CA VAL A 19 -8.60 2.65 -7.04
C VAL A 19 -9.08 4.07 -7.32
N SER A 20 -9.10 4.91 -6.29
CA SER A 20 -9.59 6.29 -6.35
C SER A 20 -8.60 7.24 -6.99
N PHE A 21 -7.30 6.95 -6.88
CA PHE A 21 -6.25 7.72 -7.52
C PHE A 21 -5.03 6.83 -7.72
N ALA A 22 -4.52 6.77 -8.94
CA ALA A 22 -3.23 6.20 -9.26
C ALA A 22 -2.51 7.22 -10.13
N LEU A 23 -1.36 7.72 -9.64
CA LEU A 23 -0.47 8.53 -10.47
C LEU A 23 0.00 7.64 -11.62
N LYS A 24 -0.39 7.98 -12.85
CA LYS A 24 0.20 7.37 -14.04
C LYS A 24 1.55 8.04 -14.19
N ASN A 25 2.60 7.35 -13.78
CA ASN A 25 3.99 7.81 -13.88
C ASN A 25 4.24 8.36 -15.29
N GLN A 26 4.27 9.69 -15.40
CA GLN A 26 5.08 10.32 -16.43
C GLN A 26 6.50 9.98 -16.01
N GLN A 27 7.08 9.11 -16.80
CA GLN A 27 8.40 8.52 -16.69
C GLN A 27 9.47 9.60 -16.95
N GLU A 28 9.41 10.70 -16.23
CA GLU A 28 10.55 11.59 -16.09
C GLU A 28 11.50 10.87 -15.14
N GLU A 29 12.62 10.39 -15.65
CA GLU A 29 13.66 9.77 -14.84
C GLU A 29 14.09 10.73 -13.73
N ASP A 30 14.22 10.21 -12.52
CA ASP A 30 14.70 10.99 -11.39
C ASP A 30 16.18 11.35 -11.61
N THR A 31 16.42 12.55 -12.11
CA THR A 31 17.76 13.09 -12.41
C THR A 31 18.55 13.48 -11.16
N THR A 32 17.97 13.32 -9.96
CA THR A 32 18.71 13.60 -8.73
C THR A 32 19.74 12.50 -8.46
N ALA A 33 21.01 12.89 -8.51
CA ALA A 33 22.15 12.03 -8.22
C ALA A 33 22.41 11.95 -6.71
N PHE A 34 23.02 10.84 -6.28
CA PHE A 34 23.50 10.72 -4.90
C PHE A 34 24.66 11.70 -4.67
N ARG A 35 24.52 12.55 -3.66
CA ARG A 35 25.60 13.36 -3.14
C ARG A 35 26.32 12.56 -2.07
N GLU A 36 27.60 12.29 -2.29
CA GLU A 36 28.42 11.63 -1.28
C GLU A 36 28.83 12.61 -0.18
N VAL A 37 28.62 12.21 1.06
CA VAL A 37 29.04 12.95 2.25
C VAL A 37 29.93 12.06 3.08
N VAL A 38 31.08 12.60 3.47
CA VAL A 38 32.10 11.89 4.24
C VAL A 38 32.02 12.37 5.68
N LEU A 39 31.68 11.47 6.59
CA LEU A 39 31.41 11.77 8.00
C LEU A 39 32.22 10.89 8.94
N SER A 40 32.52 11.42 10.12
CA SER A 40 33.02 10.61 11.23
C SER A 40 31.87 10.10 12.09
N VAL A 41 32.12 9.09 12.92
CA VAL A 41 31.14 8.63 13.91
C VAL A 41 30.81 9.79 14.86
N LYS A 42 29.51 10.02 15.11
CA LYS A 42 28.93 11.18 15.84
C LYS A 42 29.01 12.53 15.13
N ASP A 43 29.36 12.53 13.85
CA ASP A 43 29.37 13.73 13.02
C ASP A 43 28.01 14.00 12.36
N THR A 44 27.79 15.22 11.90
CA THR A 44 26.52 15.69 11.33
C THR A 44 26.71 16.22 9.91
N ALA A 45 25.84 15.82 8.99
CA ALA A 45 25.74 16.43 7.66
C ALA A 45 24.44 17.22 7.49
N TYR A 46 24.56 18.37 6.84
CA TYR A 46 23.41 19.20 6.51
C TYR A 46 22.74 18.77 5.21
N LEU A 47 21.42 18.75 5.24
CA LEU A 47 20.52 18.38 4.14
C LEU A 47 19.61 19.57 3.81
N ASN A 48 18.93 19.53 2.67
CA ASN A 48 17.99 20.60 2.32
C ASN A 48 16.77 20.62 3.26
N LYS A 49 16.31 19.44 3.69
CA LYS A 49 15.12 19.30 4.56
C LYS A 49 15.45 19.11 6.04
N GLY A 50 16.72 19.21 6.43
CA GLY A 50 17.14 19.05 7.82
C GLY A 50 18.64 18.77 7.96
N TYR A 51 18.98 17.86 8.86
CA TYR A 51 20.35 17.35 9.00
C TYR A 51 20.30 15.87 9.37
N LEU A 52 21.37 15.14 9.07
CA LEU A 52 21.54 13.76 9.47
C LEU A 52 22.73 13.64 10.42
N VAL A 53 22.60 12.80 11.43
CA VAL A 53 23.63 12.50 12.41
C VAL A 53 23.98 11.03 12.29
N LEU A 54 25.26 10.74 12.12
CA LEU A 54 25.76 9.37 12.13
C LEU A 54 26.03 8.95 13.57
N ASN A 55 25.19 8.10 14.14
CA ASN A 55 25.31 7.71 15.55
C ASN A 55 26.50 6.76 15.73
N GLU A 56 26.47 5.64 15.01
CA GLU A 56 27.45 4.56 15.08
C GLU A 56 27.41 3.67 13.83
N VAL A 57 28.43 2.82 13.68
CA VAL A 57 28.46 1.76 12.66
C VAL A 57 28.55 0.43 13.38
N MET A 58 27.51 -0.37 13.25
CA MET A 58 27.40 -1.69 13.85
C MET A 58 27.88 -2.76 12.87
N LYS A 59 28.63 -3.74 13.38
CA LYS A 59 29.03 -4.93 12.62
C LYS A 59 28.06 -6.06 12.92
N ASN A 60 27.47 -6.65 11.89
CA ASN A 60 26.52 -7.77 11.96
C ASN A 60 25.45 -7.62 13.06
N PRO A 61 24.67 -6.52 13.11
CA PRO A 61 23.61 -6.40 14.10
C PRO A 61 22.54 -7.49 13.87
N SER A 62 22.17 -8.19 14.94
CA SER A 62 21.03 -9.10 14.95
C SER A 62 19.82 -8.35 15.50
N ASN A 63 19.13 -7.62 14.62
CA ASN A 63 17.93 -6.87 14.95
C ASN A 63 16.73 -7.48 14.22
N GLY A 64 15.50 -7.16 14.60
CA GLY A 64 14.30 -7.67 13.90
C GLY A 64 14.25 -7.35 12.39
N LYS A 65 15.03 -6.36 11.92
CA LYS A 65 15.18 -5.97 10.51
C LYS A 65 16.31 -6.74 9.78
N PHE A 66 17.29 -7.28 10.50
CA PHE A 66 18.51 -7.87 9.93
C PHE A 66 18.90 -9.17 10.66
N ASN A 67 18.96 -10.27 9.91
CA ASN A 67 19.36 -11.59 10.41
C ASN A 67 20.52 -12.13 9.57
N TYR A 68 21.75 -11.80 9.97
CA TYR A 68 22.97 -12.23 9.30
C TYR A 68 23.42 -13.60 9.78
N LYS A 69 23.95 -14.42 8.87
CA LYS A 69 24.62 -15.67 9.26
C LYS A 69 26.02 -15.34 9.81
N PRO A 70 26.62 -16.21 10.63
CA PRO A 70 27.97 -16.00 11.17
C PRO A 70 29.07 -15.91 10.11
N THR A 71 28.80 -16.40 8.89
CA THR A 71 29.69 -16.35 7.73
C THR A 71 29.70 -15.01 7.04
N ASP A 72 28.67 -14.20 7.23
CA ASP A 72 28.43 -12.99 6.42
C ASP A 72 29.02 -11.78 7.14
N VAL A 73 29.61 -10.84 6.40
CA VAL A 73 30.14 -9.59 6.95
C VAL A 73 29.29 -8.44 6.46
N ALA A 74 28.50 -7.89 7.37
CA ALA A 74 27.64 -6.73 7.20
C ALA A 74 28.07 -5.58 8.11
N LEU A 75 28.08 -4.37 7.56
CA LEU A 75 28.27 -3.12 8.28
C LEU A 75 27.00 -2.28 8.11
N VAL A 76 26.38 -1.92 9.23
CA VAL A 76 25.15 -1.14 9.26
C VAL A 76 25.45 0.21 9.89
N ALA A 77 25.13 1.30 9.20
CA ALA A 77 25.27 2.64 9.76
C ALA A 77 23.96 3.04 10.44
N ASP A 78 23.98 3.34 11.73
CA ASP A 78 22.82 3.91 12.43
C ASP A 78 22.81 5.43 12.26
N ILE A 79 21.79 5.93 11.56
CA ILE A 79 21.67 7.33 11.18
C ILE A 79 20.37 7.89 11.74
N THR A 80 20.48 9.02 12.43
CA THR A 80 19.31 9.81 12.84
C THR A 80 19.14 10.98 11.89
N VAL A 81 18.02 11.03 11.18
CA VAL A 81 17.64 12.16 10.33
C VAL A 81 16.69 13.05 11.11
N VAL A 82 17.06 14.32 11.30
CA VAL A 82 16.24 15.32 11.97
C VAL A 82 15.72 16.30 10.92
N SER A 83 14.41 16.36 10.77
CA SER A 83 13.76 17.31 9.87
C SER A 83 13.79 18.73 10.45
N LYS A 84 13.56 19.75 9.61
CA LYS A 84 13.34 21.15 10.05
C LYS A 84 12.26 21.28 11.13
N ASP A 85 11.26 20.39 11.10
CA ASP A 85 10.19 20.35 12.09
C ASP A 85 10.58 19.64 13.40
N THR A 86 11.88 19.36 13.61
CA THR A 86 12.44 18.68 14.79
C THR A 86 12.01 17.22 14.98
N VAL A 87 11.20 16.69 14.05
CA VAL A 87 10.86 15.26 14.02
C VAL A 87 12.10 14.44 13.65
N ARG A 88 12.34 13.35 14.41
CA ARG A 88 13.48 12.45 14.23
C ARG A 88 13.03 11.17 13.53
N TYR A 89 13.78 10.76 12.52
CA TYR A 89 13.62 9.51 11.80
C TYR A 89 14.90 8.71 11.91
N SER A 90 14.79 7.38 12.03
CA SER A 90 15.96 6.48 12.01
C SER A 90 16.08 5.86 10.62
N ALA A 91 17.31 5.81 10.11
CA ALA A 91 17.67 5.14 8.88
C ALA A 91 18.88 4.24 9.15
N MET A 92 18.84 3.01 8.64
CA MET A 92 19.86 1.99 8.86
C MET A 92 20.30 1.39 7.51
N PRO A 93 21.01 2.14 6.66
CA PRO A 93 21.62 1.57 5.46
C PRO A 93 22.73 0.59 5.83
N ALA A 94 22.87 -0.47 5.05
CA ALA A 94 23.85 -1.52 5.28
C ALA A 94 24.71 -1.77 4.04
N ILE A 95 25.92 -2.27 4.26
CA ILE A 95 26.75 -2.91 3.25
C ILE A 95 27.00 -4.33 3.71
N GLU A 96 26.72 -5.28 2.84
CA GLU A 96 26.88 -6.71 3.06
C GLU A 96 27.91 -7.24 2.06
N VAL A 97 28.79 -8.11 2.52
CA VAL A 97 29.77 -8.81 1.68
C VAL A 97 29.42 -10.29 1.72
N ASP A 98 28.95 -10.81 0.59
CA ASP A 98 28.59 -12.21 0.39
C ASP A 98 29.41 -12.78 -0.77
N ASP A 99 30.08 -13.93 -0.56
CA ASP A 99 30.84 -14.70 -1.56
C ASP A 99 31.42 -13.87 -2.74
N ASP A 100 32.27 -12.89 -2.40
CA ASP A 100 33.03 -12.01 -3.32
C ASP A 100 32.28 -10.81 -3.94
N HIS A 101 31.02 -10.57 -3.58
CA HIS A 101 30.23 -9.43 -4.07
C HIS A 101 29.83 -8.48 -2.94
N LEU A 102 30.01 -7.18 -3.19
CA LEU A 102 29.61 -6.11 -2.28
C LEU A 102 28.17 -5.69 -2.60
N HIS A 103 27.26 -5.96 -1.67
CA HIS A 103 25.85 -5.62 -1.75
C HIS A 103 25.56 -4.39 -0.89
N HIS A 104 25.02 -3.33 -1.53
CA HIS A 104 24.53 -2.16 -0.81
C HIS A 104 23.04 -2.32 -0.53
N VAL A 105 22.66 -2.19 0.74
CA VAL A 105 21.27 -2.14 1.19
C VAL A 105 20.95 -0.69 1.55
N ASP A 106 20.21 -0.04 0.67
CA ASP A 106 19.77 1.34 0.87
C ASP A 106 18.59 1.39 1.83
N ASP A 107 18.51 2.46 2.62
CA ASP A 107 17.34 2.75 3.45
C ASP A 107 16.67 4.06 3.01
N THR A 108 15.34 4.11 3.15
CA THR A 108 14.53 5.25 2.68
C THR A 108 13.71 5.83 3.82
N VAL A 109 13.87 7.13 4.08
CA VAL A 109 13.00 7.87 4.98
C VAL A 109 11.88 8.52 4.16
N TYR A 110 10.77 7.79 4.02
CA TYR A 110 9.61 8.22 3.22
C TYR A 110 9.09 9.61 3.58
N ALA A 111 9.05 9.96 4.86
CA ALA A 111 8.55 11.26 5.32
C ALA A 111 9.38 12.46 4.84
N GLN A 112 10.63 12.24 4.41
CA GLN A 112 11.52 13.29 3.91
C GLN A 112 11.90 13.09 2.44
N ASN A 113 11.41 12.02 1.78
CA ASN A 113 11.87 11.57 0.46
C ASN A 113 13.40 11.46 0.38
N LEU A 114 14.00 10.93 1.44
CA LEU A 114 15.44 10.83 1.61
C LEU A 114 15.86 9.38 1.42
N TYR A 115 16.73 9.15 0.44
CA TYR A 115 17.40 7.88 0.22
C TYR A 115 18.81 7.98 0.76
N VAL A 116 19.18 7.01 1.60
CA VAL A 116 20.50 6.95 2.21
C VAL A 116 21.15 5.63 1.82
N ARG A 117 22.34 5.72 1.25
CA ARG A 117 23.17 4.60 0.85
C ARG A 117 24.46 4.63 1.63
N PHE A 118 24.88 3.49 2.16
CA PHE A 118 26.21 3.38 2.73
C PHE A 118 27.17 3.00 1.58
N ASN A 119 28.12 3.88 1.26
CA ASN A 119 29.09 3.69 0.17
C ASN A 119 30.40 3.03 0.63
N GLY A 120 30.64 2.99 1.94
CA GLY A 120 31.78 2.30 2.55
C GLY A 120 32.63 3.21 3.43
N ILE A 121 33.82 2.73 3.75
CA ILE A 121 34.77 3.44 4.63
C ILE A 121 35.93 3.94 3.76
N SER A 122 36.36 5.19 4.00
CA SER A 122 37.51 5.82 3.36
C SER A 122 38.81 5.45 4.08
N GLU A 123 39.95 5.63 3.42
CA GLU A 123 41.28 5.32 3.97
C GLU A 123 41.54 6.04 5.32
N ASP A 124 40.96 7.22 5.50
CA ASP A 124 41.01 8.01 6.75
C ASP A 124 40.06 7.54 7.87
N HIS A 125 39.50 6.32 7.79
CA HIS A 125 38.46 5.80 8.71
C HIS A 125 37.15 6.62 8.71
N LYS A 126 36.95 7.48 7.71
CA LYS A 126 35.72 8.24 7.55
C LYS A 126 34.68 7.44 6.76
N ILE A 127 33.42 7.55 7.16
CA ILE A 127 32.30 6.79 6.59
C ILE A 127 31.72 7.62 5.45
N ARG A 128 31.64 7.00 4.26
CA ARG A 128 31.04 7.62 3.08
C ARG A 128 29.58 7.21 2.97
N ILE A 129 28.70 8.21 3.01
CA ILE A 129 27.26 8.04 2.94
C ILE A 129 26.77 8.78 1.69
N GLY A 130 26.17 8.03 0.77
CA GLY A 130 25.45 8.59 -0.36
C GLY A 130 24.08 9.07 0.11
N VAL A 131 23.78 10.35 -0.08
CA VAL A 131 22.48 10.91 0.27
C VAL A 131 21.81 11.46 -0.97
N LYS A 132 20.55 11.10 -1.15
CA LYS A 132 19.72 11.57 -2.26
C LYS A 132 18.38 12.07 -1.70
N GLU A 133 18.16 13.37 -1.83
CA GLU A 133 16.89 14.02 -1.51
C GLU A 133 16.08 14.17 -2.79
N SER A 134 14.92 13.53 -2.86
CA SER A 134 13.99 13.75 -3.96
C SER A 134 12.95 14.80 -3.55
N ASP A 135 12.72 15.80 -4.41
CA ASP A 135 11.65 16.78 -4.22
C ASP A 135 10.31 16.30 -4.78
N ARG A 136 10.27 15.08 -5.32
CA ARG A 136 9.07 14.48 -5.89
C ARG A 136 8.14 13.98 -4.79
N LEU A 137 6.84 14.15 -5.00
CA LEU A 137 5.84 13.45 -4.20
C LEU A 137 6.01 11.94 -4.45
N ILE A 138 5.99 11.13 -3.38
CA ILE A 138 6.01 9.67 -3.51
C ILE A 138 4.86 9.22 -4.42
N ASP A 139 5.13 8.22 -5.26
CA ASP A 139 4.07 7.55 -6.00
C ASP A 139 3.19 6.82 -4.98
N PHE A 140 1.95 7.28 -4.82
CA PHE A 140 0.97 6.62 -3.97
C PHE A 140 -0.25 6.19 -4.78
N VAL A 141 -0.80 5.04 -4.40
CA VAL A 141 -2.07 4.54 -4.93
C VAL A 141 -3.08 4.58 -3.81
N THR A 142 -4.14 5.37 -4.00
CA THR A 142 -5.23 5.44 -3.03
C THR A 142 -6.31 4.44 -3.40
N VAL A 143 -6.46 3.41 -2.57
CA VAL A 143 -7.55 2.44 -2.68
C VAL A 143 -8.66 2.82 -1.71
N LYS A 144 -9.89 2.88 -2.20
CA LYS A 144 -11.08 3.07 -1.36
C LYS A 144 -11.86 1.76 -1.35
N THR A 145 -12.21 1.32 -0.15
CA THR A 145 -13.00 0.10 0.07
C THR A 145 -14.24 0.45 0.87
N PHE A 146 -15.41 0.24 0.26
CA PHE A 146 -16.69 0.35 0.93
C PHE A 146 -17.13 -1.02 1.44
N VAL A 147 -17.59 -1.08 2.68
CA VAL A 147 -18.21 -2.26 3.26
C VAL A 147 -19.69 -1.95 3.43
N PHE A 148 -20.55 -2.72 2.76
CA PHE A 148 -22.00 -2.67 2.92
C PHE A 148 -22.44 -3.79 3.87
N PRO A 149 -22.59 -3.51 5.18
CA PRO A 149 -23.09 -4.50 6.11
C PRO A 149 -24.57 -4.80 5.84
N TYR A 150 -24.96 -6.06 5.94
CA TYR A 150 -26.35 -6.52 5.80
C TYR A 150 -27.04 -6.15 4.48
N ILE A 151 -26.30 -6.09 3.36
CA ILE A 151 -26.87 -5.91 2.01
C ILE A 151 -28.01 -6.91 1.70
N ASN A 152 -27.94 -8.11 2.27
CA ASN A 152 -28.95 -9.15 2.14
C ASN A 152 -30.33 -8.72 2.69
N LEU A 153 -30.38 -7.79 3.65
CA LEU A 153 -31.64 -7.23 4.17
C LEU A 153 -32.30 -6.30 3.13
N VAL A 154 -31.50 -5.54 2.38
CA VAL A 154 -32.01 -4.72 1.27
C VAL A 154 -32.56 -5.61 0.17
N TRP A 155 -31.84 -6.68 -0.19
CA TRP A 155 -32.31 -7.68 -1.14
C TRP A 155 -33.62 -8.35 -0.72
N LEU A 156 -33.74 -8.73 0.55
CA LEU A 156 -34.98 -9.28 1.10
C LEU A 156 -36.13 -8.27 1.00
N GLY A 157 -35.87 -6.99 1.27
CA GLY A 157 -36.86 -5.91 1.08
C GLY A 157 -37.34 -5.78 -0.38
N ILE A 158 -36.41 -5.84 -1.35
CA ILE A 158 -36.74 -5.81 -2.78
C ILE A 158 -37.62 -7.01 -3.16
N VAL A 159 -37.29 -8.21 -2.69
CA VAL A 159 -38.08 -9.42 -2.95
C VAL A 159 -39.51 -9.28 -2.41
N ILE A 160 -39.67 -8.83 -1.16
CA ILE A 160 -41.01 -8.61 -0.56
C ILE A 160 -41.80 -7.56 -1.35
N MET A 161 -41.16 -6.47 -1.76
CA MET A 161 -41.79 -5.41 -2.54
C MET A 161 -42.24 -5.91 -3.91
N CYS A 162 -41.40 -6.66 -4.63
CA CYS A 162 -41.76 -7.26 -5.91
C CYS A 162 -42.93 -8.23 -5.77
N ILE A 163 -42.95 -9.05 -4.71
CA ILE A 163 -44.07 -9.96 -4.40
C ILE A 163 -45.36 -9.17 -4.16
N GLY A 164 -45.32 -8.12 -3.33
CA GLY A 164 -46.48 -7.29 -3.00
C GLY A 164 -47.05 -6.55 -4.22
N LEU A 165 -46.17 -5.99 -5.06
CA LEU A 165 -46.58 -5.34 -6.31
C LEU A 165 -47.20 -6.34 -7.30
N THR A 166 -46.61 -7.52 -7.42
CA THR A 166 -47.15 -8.59 -8.28
C THR A 166 -48.53 -9.03 -7.81
N MET A 167 -48.70 -9.23 -6.51
CA MET A 167 -49.99 -9.61 -5.91
C MET A 167 -51.06 -8.53 -6.14
N SER A 168 -50.71 -7.27 -5.95
CA SER A 168 -51.59 -6.11 -6.22
C SER A 168 -52.01 -6.02 -7.69
N MET A 169 -51.07 -6.21 -8.63
CA MET A 169 -51.38 -6.24 -10.06
C MET A 169 -52.32 -7.37 -10.44
N ILE A 170 -52.08 -8.58 -9.92
CA ILE A 170 -52.94 -9.76 -10.18
C ILE A 170 -54.36 -9.52 -9.66
N GLN A 171 -54.48 -9.01 -8.43
CA GLN A 171 -55.78 -8.72 -7.81
C GLN A 171 -56.53 -7.62 -8.57
N ARG A 172 -55.85 -6.58 -9.03
CA ARG A 172 -56.45 -5.49 -9.81
C ARG A 172 -56.88 -5.93 -11.21
N ALA A 173 -56.17 -6.86 -11.83
CA ALA A 173 -56.43 -7.30 -13.19
C ALA A 173 -57.51 -8.39 -13.32
N ASN A 174 -58.10 -8.88 -12.22
CA ASN A 174 -59.03 -10.03 -12.20
C ASN A 174 -58.51 -11.24 -13.00
N MET A 175 -57.20 -11.47 -12.92
CA MET A 175 -56.51 -12.45 -13.76
C MET A 175 -56.79 -13.88 -13.30
N SER A 176 -56.85 -14.85 -14.23
CA SER A 176 -57.11 -16.25 -13.88
C SER A 176 -56.03 -16.83 -12.97
N ARG A 177 -56.43 -17.72 -12.06
CA ARG A 177 -55.56 -18.29 -11.01
C ARG A 177 -54.31 -18.97 -11.56
N THR A 178 -54.36 -19.51 -12.78
CA THR A 178 -53.23 -20.15 -13.47
C THR A 178 -52.21 -19.14 -14.01
N LEU A 179 -52.67 -18.03 -14.61
CA LEU A 179 -51.79 -16.98 -15.14
C LEU A 179 -51.06 -16.25 -14.00
N ALA A 180 -51.75 -16.05 -12.87
CA ALA A 180 -51.19 -15.51 -11.64
C ALA A 180 -50.01 -16.36 -11.11
N VAL A 181 -50.17 -17.68 -11.06
CA VAL A 181 -49.12 -18.60 -10.56
C VAL A 181 -47.92 -18.65 -11.51
N ILE A 182 -48.13 -18.59 -12.83
CA ILE A 182 -47.04 -18.58 -13.81
C ILE A 182 -46.21 -17.29 -13.70
N LEU A 183 -46.87 -16.14 -13.61
CA LEU A 183 -46.21 -14.84 -13.41
C LEU A 183 -45.39 -14.80 -12.11
N PHE A 184 -45.97 -15.30 -11.02
CA PHE A 184 -45.31 -15.33 -9.72
C PHE A 184 -44.09 -16.25 -9.71
N SER A 185 -44.19 -17.41 -10.36
CA SER A 185 -43.08 -18.35 -10.54
C SER A 185 -41.94 -17.72 -11.35
N GLY A 186 -42.26 -17.06 -12.47
CA GLY A 186 -41.26 -16.42 -13.33
C GLY A 186 -40.51 -15.30 -12.63
N ILE A 187 -41.21 -14.46 -11.87
CA ILE A 187 -40.61 -13.35 -11.10
C ILE A 187 -39.74 -13.88 -9.96
N SER A 188 -40.19 -14.93 -9.27
CA SER A 188 -39.41 -15.56 -8.20
C SER A 188 -38.10 -16.17 -8.72
N ILE A 189 -38.15 -16.83 -9.88
CA ILE A 189 -36.96 -17.39 -10.54
C ILE A 189 -36.01 -16.29 -11.02
N GLY A 190 -36.54 -15.21 -11.62
CA GLY A 190 -35.74 -14.07 -12.04
C GLY A 190 -35.04 -13.36 -10.87
N LEU A 191 -35.74 -13.18 -9.75
CA LEU A 191 -35.17 -12.61 -8.53
C LEU A 191 -34.10 -13.52 -7.92
N PHE A 192 -34.33 -14.83 -7.90
CA PHE A 192 -33.35 -15.79 -7.40
C PHE A 192 -32.09 -15.83 -8.27
N TYR A 193 -32.26 -15.76 -9.60
CA TYR A 193 -31.14 -15.62 -10.54
C TYR A 193 -30.36 -14.33 -10.31
N MET A 194 -31.03 -13.19 -10.16
CA MET A 194 -30.38 -11.90 -9.95
C MET A 194 -29.64 -11.84 -8.60
N PHE A 195 -30.17 -12.47 -7.56
CA PHE A 195 -29.53 -12.55 -6.25
C PHE A 195 -28.25 -13.40 -6.25
N LEU A 196 -28.25 -14.51 -7.01
CA LEU A 196 -27.18 -15.52 -6.92
C LEU A 196 -26.13 -15.39 -8.04
N LEU A 197 -26.52 -14.95 -9.24
CA LEU A 197 -25.66 -14.94 -10.43
C LEU A 197 -25.25 -13.54 -10.93
N ALA A 198 -25.95 -12.46 -10.55
CA ALA A 198 -25.56 -11.11 -10.99
C ALA A 198 -24.36 -10.53 -10.20
N ASN A 199 -23.84 -11.27 -9.23
CA ASN A 199 -22.83 -10.80 -8.26
C ASN A 199 -21.54 -11.64 -8.27
N ASN A 200 -21.36 -12.46 -9.32
CA ASN A 200 -20.12 -13.15 -9.71
C ASN A 200 -19.65 -12.60 -11.06
#